data_AF-A0A8T5E1D9-F1
#
_entry.id   AF-A0A8T5E1D9-F1
#
_cell.length_a   1.000
_cell.length_b   1.000
_cell.length_c   1.000
_cell.angle_alpha   90.00
_cell.angle_beta   90.00
_cell.angle_gamma   90.00
#
_symmetry.space_group_name_H-M   'P 1'
#
loop_
_entity.id
_entity.type
_entity.pdbx_description
1 polymer ?
#
loop_
_entity_poly.entity_id
_entity_poly.type
_entity_poly.pdbx_seq_one_letter_code
_entity_poly.pdbx_strand_id
1 'polypeptide(L)'
;FPDDIQEPDEPDVMEEPDEPDVMEEPDEPDVMEEPDEPDVMEEPDEPDGPDVMEEPDEPDEPVVMEELEEELSRSRVSVLMEESYRQNLDDPDKKIAGIPKMLDKFEGRYEKLMDAMSKKYPLRDYSIEKDTHKSFEDLINSIRNNDKNRESWIDLSKYFDSVGKLGRSLECSNHSENL
;
A
#
# COMPACT_ATOMS: atom_id res chain seq x y z
N PHE A 1 9.95 -5.89 -61.57
CA PHE A 1 11.15 -6.47 -62.20
C PHE A 1 12.24 -5.42 -62.09
N PRO A 2 13.17 -5.60 -61.16
CA PRO A 2 14.21 -6.65 -61.21
C PRO A 2 13.76 -7.85 -60.37
N ASP A 3 13.70 -9.10 -60.85
CA ASP A 3 14.70 -9.92 -61.58
C ASP A 3 15.98 -10.16 -60.78
N ASP A 4 16.16 -11.45 -60.46
CA ASP A 4 17.30 -12.15 -59.88
C ASP A 4 17.65 -11.93 -58.40
N ILE A 5 16.86 -12.62 -57.56
CA ILE A 5 17.37 -13.22 -56.31
C ILE A 5 18.39 -14.29 -56.73
N GLN A 6 19.68 -13.98 -56.64
CA GLN A 6 20.73 -14.98 -56.79
C GLN A 6 20.76 -15.85 -55.53
N GLU A 7 20.28 -17.08 -55.65
CA GLU A 7 20.43 -18.12 -54.63
C GLU A 7 21.93 -18.44 -54.45
N PRO A 8 22.50 -18.33 -53.24
CA PRO A 8 23.80 -18.91 -52.98
C PRO A 8 23.67 -20.45 -52.91
N ASP A 9 24.57 -21.08 -53.66
CA ASP A 9 24.90 -22.51 -53.80
C ASP A 9 24.59 -23.38 -52.56
N GLU A 10 24.00 -24.55 -52.79
CA GLU A 10 23.68 -25.55 -51.76
C GLU A 10 24.96 -25.95 -51.00
N PRO A 11 24.93 -26.03 -49.65
CA PRO A 11 26.09 -26.49 -48.91
C PRO A 11 26.37 -27.97 -49.25
N ASP A 12 27.61 -28.25 -49.64
CA ASP A 12 28.13 -29.60 -49.88
C ASP A 12 27.78 -30.52 -48.71
N VAL A 13 27.06 -31.60 -49.00
CA VAL A 13 26.54 -32.54 -48.01
C VAL A 13 27.73 -33.27 -47.39
N MET A 14 28.05 -32.94 -46.15
CA MET A 14 29.08 -33.64 -45.39
C MET A 14 28.64 -35.11 -45.25
N GLU A 15 29.45 -36.06 -45.74
CA GLU A 15 29.19 -37.48 -45.52
C GLU A 15 29.06 -37.72 -44.01
N GLU A 16 27.97 -38.39 -43.61
CA GLU A 16 27.75 -38.74 -42.21
C GLU A 16 28.89 -39.65 -41.74
N PRO A 17 29.50 -39.36 -40.57
CA PRO A 17 30.52 -40.24 -40.03
C PRO A 17 29.92 -41.61 -39.67
N ASP A 18 30.66 -42.67 -39.99
CA ASP A 18 30.34 -44.06 -39.66
C ASP A 18 29.99 -44.21 -38.17
N GLU A 19 28.93 -44.96 -37.85
CA GLU A 19 28.48 -45.15 -36.48
C GLU A 19 29.60 -45.81 -35.65
N PRO A 20 30.00 -45.25 -34.50
CA PRO A 20 31.00 -45.89 -33.67
C PRO A 20 30.46 -47.23 -33.14
N ASP A 21 31.30 -48.27 -33.26
CA ASP A 21 31.07 -49.61 -32.73
C ASP A 21 30.61 -49.54 -31.26
N VAL A 22 29.55 -50.26 -30.93
CA VAL A 22 28.86 -50.18 -29.64
C VAL A 22 29.83 -50.63 -28.56
N MET A 23 30.18 -49.71 -27.67
CA MET A 23 31.01 -50.01 -26.50
C MET A 23 30.25 -51.02 -25.62
N GLU A 24 30.83 -52.18 -25.33
CA GLU A 24 30.25 -53.11 -24.35
C GLU A 24 30.00 -52.36 -23.04
N GLU A 25 28.78 -52.51 -22.50
CA GLU A 25 28.41 -51.88 -21.24
C GLU A 25 29.40 -52.32 -20.15
N PRO A 26 29.96 -51.38 -19.37
CA PRO A 26 30.82 -51.75 -18.26
C PRO A 26 30.01 -52.53 -17.22
N ASP A 27 30.59 -53.62 -16.72
CA ASP A 27 30.06 -54.43 -15.63
C ASP A 27 29.62 -53.53 -14.46
N GLU A 28 28.44 -53.80 -13.90
CA GLU A 28 27.88 -52.99 -12.82
C GLU A 28 28.87 -52.93 -11.64
N PRO A 29 29.19 -51.74 -11.12
CA PRO A 29 30.10 -51.64 -9.99
C PRO A 29 29.47 -52.33 -8.78
N ASP A 30 30.23 -53.22 -8.15
CA ASP A 30 29.87 -53.89 -6.90
C ASP A 30 29.39 -52.84 -5.88
N VAL A 31 28.24 -53.10 -5.27
CA VAL A 31 27.50 -52.13 -4.45
C VAL A 31 28.41 -51.62 -3.36
N MET A 32 28.72 -50.32 -3.42
CA MET A 32 29.46 -49.63 -2.37
C MET A 32 28.63 -49.76 -1.08
N GLU A 33 29.15 -50.44 -0.06
CA GLU A 33 28.49 -50.44 1.25
C GLU A 33 28.23 -48.98 1.63
N GLU A 34 26.99 -48.69 2.02
CA GLU A 34 26.56 -47.35 2.40
C GLU A 34 27.53 -46.82 3.45
N PRO A 35 28.08 -45.61 3.26
CA PRO A 35 28.92 -45.01 4.28
C PRO A 35 28.07 -44.84 5.55
N ASP A 36 28.60 -45.32 6.67
CA ASP A 36 28.03 -45.11 8.00
C ASP A 36 27.63 -43.63 8.15
N GLU A 37 26.40 -43.39 8.62
CA GLU A 37 25.83 -42.05 8.70
C GLU A 37 26.84 -41.12 9.39
N PRO A 38 27.17 -39.95 8.80
CA PRO A 38 28.08 -39.03 9.45
C PRO A 38 27.45 -38.62 10.78
N ASP A 39 28.18 -38.87 11.87
CA ASP A 39 27.82 -38.41 13.21
C ASP A 39 27.45 -36.92 13.09
N VAL A 40 26.25 -36.60 13.55
CA VAL A 40 25.57 -35.32 13.33
C VAL A 40 26.57 -34.20 13.59
N MET A 41 26.89 -33.46 12.54
CA MET A 41 27.59 -32.19 12.70
C MET A 41 26.69 -31.37 13.62
N GLU A 42 27.11 -31.11 14.86
CA GLU A 42 26.46 -30.06 15.63
C GLU A 42 26.47 -28.82 14.74
N GLU A 43 25.26 -28.27 14.53
CA GLU A 43 25.06 -27.13 13.67
C GLU A 43 26.08 -26.04 14.06
N PRO A 44 26.67 -25.34 13.09
CA PRO A 44 27.51 -24.20 13.42
C PRO A 44 26.69 -23.29 14.31
N ASP A 45 27.21 -22.95 15.49
CA ASP A 45 26.67 -21.90 16.33
C ASP A 45 26.40 -20.71 15.41
N GLU A 46 25.13 -20.32 15.30
CA GLU A 46 24.70 -19.22 14.43
C GLU A 46 25.63 -18.04 14.70
N PRO A 47 26.11 -17.33 13.67
CA PRO A 47 26.84 -16.10 13.93
C PRO A 47 25.94 -15.25 14.80
N ASP A 48 26.43 -14.87 15.99
CA ASP A 48 25.80 -13.89 16.86
C ASP A 48 25.35 -12.76 15.94
N GLY A 49 24.03 -12.72 15.71
CA GLY A 49 23.43 -11.79 14.78
C GLY A 49 23.86 -10.39 15.18
N PRO A 50 23.87 -9.41 14.27
CA PRO A 50 24.14 -8.04 14.65
C PRO A 50 23.32 -7.71 15.91
N ASP A 51 24.06 -7.41 16.98
CA ASP A 51 23.60 -7.03 18.32
C ASP A 51 22.27 -6.32 18.19
N VAL A 52 21.25 -6.88 18.87
CA VAL A 52 19.86 -6.43 18.93
C VAL A 52 19.79 -4.94 18.62
N MET A 53 19.42 -4.61 17.38
CA MET A 53 18.81 -3.31 17.17
C MET A 53 17.61 -3.38 18.09
N GLU A 54 17.67 -2.65 19.22
CA GLU A 54 16.52 -2.47 20.10
C GLU A 54 15.32 -2.41 19.18
N GLU A 55 14.35 -3.31 19.41
CA GLU A 55 13.05 -3.19 18.76
C GLU A 55 12.77 -1.69 18.73
N PRO A 56 12.54 -1.07 17.56
CA PRO A 56 11.92 0.23 17.57
C PRO A 56 10.71 0.01 18.46
N ASP A 57 10.76 0.64 19.64
CA ASP A 57 9.68 0.72 20.62
C ASP A 57 8.39 0.71 19.82
N GLU A 58 7.51 -0.25 20.14
CA GLU A 58 6.26 -0.59 19.46
C GLU A 58 5.87 0.52 18.48
N PRO A 59 5.64 0.30 17.17
CA PRO A 59 5.00 1.34 16.40
C PRO A 59 3.72 1.62 17.15
N ASP A 60 3.76 2.74 17.87
CA ASP A 60 2.73 3.24 18.75
C ASP A 60 1.47 2.96 17.97
N GLU A 61 0.53 2.22 18.59
CA GLU A 61 -0.78 1.96 18.00
C GLU A 61 -1.16 3.18 17.17
N PRO A 62 -1.78 3.10 15.99
CA PRO A 62 -2.22 4.30 15.33
C PRO A 62 -3.26 5.02 16.23
N VAL A 63 -2.77 5.81 17.19
CA VAL A 63 -3.39 6.87 17.98
C VAL A 63 -3.71 8.03 17.07
N VAL A 64 -3.67 7.81 15.76
CA VAL A 64 -4.23 8.70 14.73
C VAL A 64 -5.77 8.70 14.77
N MET A 65 -6.41 7.99 15.69
CA MET A 65 -7.85 8.14 15.97
C MET A 65 -8.16 8.77 17.34
N GLU A 66 -7.24 8.76 18.31
CA GLU A 66 -7.49 9.34 19.64
C GLU A 66 -6.91 10.76 19.79
N GLU A 67 -5.83 11.13 19.07
CA GLU A 67 -5.36 12.53 18.98
C GLU A 67 -6.41 13.47 18.36
N LEU A 68 -7.37 12.94 17.59
CA LEU A 68 -8.40 13.74 16.94
C LEU A 68 -9.52 14.16 17.91
N GLU A 69 -9.69 13.43 19.02
CA GLU A 69 -10.60 13.78 20.11
C GLU A 69 -9.88 14.57 21.23
N GLU A 70 -8.59 14.33 21.50
CA GLU A 70 -7.84 15.08 22.52
C GLU A 70 -7.28 16.45 22.06
N GLU A 71 -7.00 16.67 20.78
CA GLU A 71 -6.48 17.96 20.28
C GLU A 71 -7.54 18.85 19.63
N LEU A 72 -8.78 18.89 20.15
CA LEU A 72 -9.61 20.10 19.99
C LEU A 72 -9.14 21.23 20.90
N SER A 73 -7.83 21.35 21.05
CA SER A 73 -7.15 22.40 21.77
C SER A 73 -7.47 23.74 21.09
N ARG A 74 -7.49 24.81 21.89
CA ARG A 74 -7.65 26.19 21.42
C ARG A 74 -6.76 26.48 20.20
N SER A 75 -5.56 25.90 20.17
CA SER A 75 -4.59 26.03 19.09
C SER A 75 -5.09 25.37 17.79
N ARG A 76 -5.47 24.09 17.81
CA ARG A 76 -5.96 23.37 16.63
C ARG A 76 -7.18 24.04 16.02
N VAL A 77 -8.13 24.46 16.86
CA VAL A 77 -9.35 25.15 16.45
C VAL A 77 -9.03 26.50 15.79
N SER A 78 -8.01 27.21 16.29
CA SER A 78 -7.54 28.46 15.70
C SER A 78 -7.04 28.28 14.28
N VAL A 79 -6.21 27.26 14.05
CA VAL A 79 -5.61 26.95 12.75
C VAL A 79 -6.68 26.56 11.75
N LEU A 80 -7.61 25.68 12.16
CA LEU A 80 -8.71 25.24 11.29
C LEU A 80 -9.65 26.39 10.94
N MET A 81 -9.97 27.28 11.89
CA MET A 81 -10.75 28.49 11.59
C MET A 81 -10.02 29.43 10.63
N GLU A 82 -8.71 29.60 10.80
CA GLU A 82 -7.90 30.46 9.96
C GLU A 82 -7.89 29.97 8.51
N GLU A 83 -7.66 28.68 8.34
CA GLU A 83 -7.67 28.00 7.05
C GLU A 83 -9.05 28.03 6.39
N SER A 84 -10.10 27.76 7.17
CA SER A 84 -11.50 27.83 6.74
C SER A 84 -11.86 29.24 6.25
N TYR A 85 -11.40 30.30 6.92
CA TYR A 85 -11.61 31.65 6.42
C TYR A 85 -10.83 31.96 5.15
N ARG A 86 -9.57 31.52 5.06
CA ARG A 86 -8.76 31.74 3.85
C ARG A 86 -9.32 31.05 2.61
N GLN A 87 -9.92 29.88 2.76
CA GLN A 87 -10.49 29.09 1.66
C GLN A 87 -11.86 29.62 1.19
N ASN A 88 -12.64 30.23 2.09
CA ASN A 88 -14.03 30.59 1.81
C ASN A 88 -14.30 32.11 1.75
N LEU A 89 -13.34 32.98 2.11
CA LEU A 89 -13.48 34.44 2.00
C LEU A 89 -12.32 35.05 1.20
N ASP A 90 -12.63 36.09 0.39
CA ASP A 90 -11.63 36.90 -0.31
C ASP A 90 -10.79 37.82 0.60
N ASP A 91 -11.29 38.19 1.78
CA ASP A 91 -10.59 39.08 2.76
C ASP A 91 -10.64 38.45 4.17
N PRO A 92 -9.82 37.43 4.43
CA PRO A 92 -9.89 36.68 5.69
C PRO A 92 -9.21 37.43 6.86
N ASP A 93 -8.29 38.36 6.61
CA ASP A 93 -7.46 39.04 7.62
C ASP A 93 -8.25 39.60 8.81
N LYS A 94 -9.40 40.26 8.57
CA LYS A 94 -10.25 40.80 9.64
C LYS A 94 -10.88 39.71 10.49
N LYS A 95 -11.22 38.57 9.89
CA LYS A 95 -11.78 37.41 10.58
C LYS A 95 -10.70 36.67 11.35
N ILE A 96 -9.54 36.48 10.74
CA ILE A 96 -8.35 35.88 11.33
C ILE A 96 -7.91 36.64 12.59
N ALA A 97 -7.79 37.97 12.51
CA ALA A 97 -7.48 38.82 13.67
C ALA A 97 -8.54 38.72 14.81
N GLY A 98 -9.76 38.29 14.48
CA GLY A 98 -10.84 38.04 15.44
C GLY A 98 -10.88 36.62 16.02
N ILE A 99 -10.15 35.66 15.45
CA ILE A 99 -10.12 34.25 15.89
C ILE A 99 -9.77 34.14 17.38
N PRO A 100 -8.69 34.78 17.91
CA PRO A 100 -8.34 34.64 19.32
C PRO A 100 -9.46 35.06 20.28
N LYS A 101 -10.25 36.08 19.91
CA LYS A 101 -11.42 36.55 20.68
C LYS A 101 -12.62 35.62 20.56
N MET A 102 -12.82 35.00 19.39
CA MET A 102 -13.84 33.97 19.23
C MET A 102 -13.49 32.72 20.05
N LEU A 103 -12.24 32.30 20.03
CA LEU A 103 -11.80 31.14 20.80
C LEU A 103 -11.90 31.36 22.31
N ASP A 104 -11.62 32.57 22.79
CA ASP A 104 -11.83 32.94 24.19
C ASP A 104 -13.33 32.87 24.57
N LYS A 105 -14.21 33.39 23.70
CA LYS A 105 -15.66 33.34 23.90
C LYS A 105 -16.26 31.93 23.81
N PHE A 106 -15.59 31.02 23.10
CA PHE A 106 -16.02 29.64 22.88
C PHE A 106 -15.11 28.63 23.60
N GLU A 107 -14.32 29.08 24.58
CA GLU A 107 -13.42 28.22 25.36
C GLU A 107 -14.20 27.10 26.06
N GLY A 108 -13.76 25.85 25.83
CA GLY A 108 -14.45 24.64 26.31
C GLY A 108 -15.70 24.24 25.51
N ARG A 109 -16.08 24.95 24.44
CA ARG A 109 -17.12 24.55 23.47
C ARG A 109 -16.67 24.67 22.03
N TYR A 110 -15.41 24.34 21.80
CA TYR A 110 -14.79 24.39 20.48
C TYR A 110 -15.46 23.46 19.47
N GLU A 111 -16.03 22.34 19.91
CA GLU A 111 -16.73 21.39 19.02
C GLU A 111 -17.91 22.07 18.31
N LYS A 112 -18.72 22.82 19.06
CA LYS A 112 -19.87 23.55 18.51
C LYS A 112 -19.44 24.70 17.61
N LEU A 113 -18.31 25.32 17.91
CA LEU A 113 -17.74 26.36 17.07
C LEU A 113 -17.25 25.76 15.74
N MET A 114 -16.55 24.63 15.80
CA MET A 114 -16.06 23.91 14.64
C MET A 114 -17.20 23.35 13.78
N ASP A 115 -18.26 22.82 14.38
CA ASP A 115 -19.47 22.38 13.66
C ASP A 115 -20.17 23.55 12.93
N ALA A 116 -20.27 24.70 13.59
CA ALA A 116 -20.82 25.91 12.96
C ALA A 116 -19.91 26.45 11.86
N MET A 117 -18.59 26.36 12.03
CA MET A 117 -17.59 26.80 11.06
C MET A 117 -17.55 25.89 9.84
N SER A 118 -17.50 24.57 10.02
CA SER A 118 -17.52 23.60 8.90
C SER A 118 -18.79 23.74 8.06
N LYS A 119 -19.91 24.11 8.68
CA LYS A 119 -21.18 24.38 7.97
C LYS A 119 -21.20 25.69 7.18
N LYS A 120 -20.55 26.74 7.68
CA LYS A 120 -20.53 28.07 7.01
C LYS A 120 -19.37 28.23 6.03
N TYR A 121 -18.26 27.59 6.33
CA TYR A 121 -16.97 27.72 5.66
C TYR A 121 -16.37 26.31 5.54
N PRO A 122 -16.94 25.49 4.64
CA PRO A 122 -16.48 24.13 4.44
C PRO A 122 -15.03 24.14 3.95
N LEU A 123 -14.16 23.47 4.72
CA LEU A 123 -12.80 23.17 4.31
C LEU A 123 -12.87 22.18 3.14
N ARG A 124 -12.28 22.56 2.00
CA ARG A 124 -12.24 21.68 0.81
C ARG A 124 -11.26 20.51 0.96
N ASP A 125 -10.25 20.65 1.83
CA ASP A 125 -9.14 19.70 1.96
C ASP A 125 -9.11 18.95 3.30
N TYR A 126 -9.98 19.28 4.25
CA TYR A 126 -10.17 18.45 5.46
C TYR A 126 -11.47 17.67 5.33
N SER A 127 -11.53 16.82 4.30
CA SER A 127 -12.48 15.71 4.24
C SER A 127 -12.07 14.68 5.29
N ILE A 128 -12.35 14.99 6.55
CA ILE A 128 -12.99 13.96 7.37
C ILE A 128 -14.41 13.92 6.83
N GLU A 129 -14.56 13.30 5.66
CA GLU A 129 -15.81 12.68 5.33
C GLU A 129 -16.10 11.82 6.55
N LYS A 130 -17.12 12.22 7.31
CA LYS A 130 -17.82 11.34 8.24
C LYS A 130 -18.57 10.30 7.39
N ASP A 131 -17.88 9.70 6.44
CA ASP A 131 -18.39 8.68 5.56
C ASP A 131 -18.42 7.45 6.42
N THR A 132 -19.64 7.11 6.81
CA THR A 132 -20.07 5.76 7.16
C THR A 132 -18.97 4.75 6.84
N HIS A 133 -18.14 4.45 7.83
CA HIS A 133 -17.08 3.46 7.66
C HIS A 133 -17.79 2.11 7.54
N LYS A 134 -18.21 1.79 6.32
CA LYS A 134 -18.74 0.48 5.98
C LYS A 134 -17.66 -0.48 6.41
N SER A 135 -18.03 -1.43 7.25
CA SER A 135 -17.10 -2.48 7.68
C SER A 135 -16.51 -3.14 6.44
N PHE A 136 -15.28 -3.62 6.54
CA PHE A 136 -14.64 -4.41 5.47
C PHE A 136 -15.60 -5.47 4.92
N GLU A 137 -16.33 -6.16 5.79
CA GLU A 137 -17.33 -7.16 5.40
C GLU A 137 -18.49 -6.58 4.57
N ASP A 138 -18.97 -5.37 4.90
CA ASP A 138 -20.00 -4.68 4.12
C ASP A 138 -19.49 -4.28 2.73
N LEU A 139 -18.24 -3.84 2.65
CA LEU A 139 -17.57 -3.49 1.39
C LEU A 139 -17.39 -4.72 0.50
N ILE A 140 -16.89 -5.83 1.06
CA ILE A 140 -16.72 -7.09 0.35
C ILE A 140 -18.08 -7.66 -0.08
N ASN A 141 -19.12 -7.58 0.76
CA ASN A 141 -20.46 -8.02 0.38
C ASN A 141 -21.07 -7.14 -0.71
N SER A 142 -20.80 -5.83 -0.71
CA SER A 142 -21.24 -4.91 -1.77
C SER A 142 -20.63 -5.29 -3.12
N ILE A 143 -19.32 -5.53 -3.16
CA ILE A 143 -18.61 -5.97 -4.37
C ILE A 143 -19.10 -7.35 -4.82
N ARG A 144 -19.25 -8.29 -3.89
CA ARG A 144 -19.77 -9.63 -4.21
C ARG A 144 -21.17 -9.60 -4.83
N ASN A 145 -22.02 -8.66 -4.39
CA ASN A 145 -23.37 -8.49 -4.92
C ASN A 145 -23.39 -7.73 -6.26
N ASN A 146 -22.46 -6.81 -6.47
CA ASN A 146 -22.35 -6.03 -7.71
C ASN A 146 -20.89 -5.64 -8.00
N ASP A 147 -20.17 -6.58 -8.59
CA ASP A 147 -18.72 -6.48 -8.84
C ASP A 147 -18.37 -5.39 -9.88
N LYS A 148 -19.35 -4.98 -10.70
CA LYS A 148 -19.17 -3.91 -11.69
C LYS A 148 -19.41 -2.51 -11.13
N ASN A 149 -19.77 -2.40 -9.85
CA ASN A 149 -19.98 -1.11 -9.24
C ASN A 149 -18.65 -0.44 -8.91
N ARG A 150 -18.27 0.56 -9.71
CA ARG A 150 -17.06 1.35 -9.48
C ARG A 150 -17.00 1.94 -8.07
N GLU A 151 -18.12 2.45 -7.56
CA GLU A 151 -18.18 3.05 -6.21
C GLU A 151 -17.83 2.05 -5.11
N SER A 152 -18.23 0.78 -5.24
CA SER A 152 -17.91 -0.26 -4.26
C SER A 152 -16.41 -0.56 -4.19
N TRP A 153 -15.71 -0.51 -5.32
CA TRP A 153 -14.25 -0.67 -5.38
C TRP A 153 -13.49 0.56 -4.89
N ILE A 154 -14.02 1.76 -5.15
CA ILE A 154 -13.47 3.02 -4.59
C ILE A 154 -13.59 3.03 -3.07
N ASP A 155 -14.76 2.66 -2.53
CA ASP A 155 -14.97 2.58 -1.08
C ASP A 155 -14.01 1.55 -0.43
N LEU A 156 -13.77 0.41 -1.10
CA LEU A 156 -12.80 -0.59 -0.63
C LEU A 156 -11.35 -0.08 -0.70
N SER A 157 -11.00 0.69 -1.74
CA SER A 157 -9.71 1.37 -1.83
C SER A 157 -9.51 2.35 -0.68
N LYS A 158 -10.48 3.24 -0.42
CA LYS A 158 -10.46 4.17 0.73
C LYS A 158 -10.29 3.42 2.05
N TYR A 159 -10.97 2.29 2.24
CA TYR A 159 -10.78 1.45 3.42
C TYR A 159 -9.34 0.93 3.54
N PHE A 160 -8.77 0.41 2.45
CA PHE A 160 -7.39 -0.07 2.45
C PHE A 160 -6.37 1.05 2.66
N ASP A 161 -6.63 2.24 2.14
CA ASP A 161 -5.82 3.43 2.40
C ASP A 161 -5.83 3.79 3.89
N SER A 162 -7.02 3.81 4.50
CA SER A 162 -7.23 4.04 5.93
C SER A 162 -6.51 3.02 6.83
N VAL A 163 -6.47 1.74 6.44
CA VAL A 163 -5.74 0.70 7.20
C VAL A 163 -4.26 0.55 6.80
N GLY A 164 -3.69 1.50 6.05
CA GLY A 164 -2.28 1.50 5.65
C GLY A 164 -1.90 0.44 4.62
N LYS A 165 -2.88 -0.24 4.01
CA LYS A 165 -2.68 -1.26 2.97
C LYS A 165 -2.66 -0.61 1.58
N LEU A 166 -1.73 0.31 1.36
CA LEU A 166 -1.60 1.12 0.15
C LEU A 166 -1.55 0.30 -1.15
N GLY A 167 -0.87 -0.86 -1.14
CA GLY A 167 -0.83 -1.75 -2.30
C GLY A 167 -2.22 -2.26 -2.70
N ARG A 168 -3.00 -2.74 -1.72
CA ARG A 168 -4.37 -3.22 -1.97
C ARG A 168 -5.31 -2.07 -2.30
N SER A 169 -5.10 -0.90 -1.71
CA SER A 169 -5.83 0.32 -2.04
C SER A 169 -5.66 0.68 -3.52
N LEU A 170 -4.41 0.71 -3.99
CA LEU A 170 -4.08 1.04 -5.37
C LEU A 170 -4.65 0.01 -6.34
N GLU A 171 -4.56 -1.28 -6.01
CA GLU A 171 -5.19 -2.35 -6.81
C GLU A 171 -6.71 -2.16 -6.94
N CYS A 172 -7.40 -1.87 -5.82
CA CYS A 172 -8.84 -1.63 -5.84
C CYS A 172 -9.22 -0.38 -6.66
N SER A 173 -8.45 0.70 -6.52
CA SER A 173 -8.66 1.93 -7.32
C SER A 173 -8.45 1.67 -8.80
N ASN A 174 -7.34 1.03 -9.20
CA ASN A 174 -7.06 0.68 -10.59
C ASN A 174 -8.14 -0.25 -11.17
N HIS A 175 -8.61 -1.23 -10.39
CA HIS A 175 -9.71 -2.09 -10.81
C HIS A 175 -10.97 -1.27 -11.07
N SER A 176 -11.28 -0.31 -10.19
CA SER A 176 -12.42 0.60 -10.35
C SER A 176 -12.34 1.47 -11.61
N GLU A 177 -11.14 1.85 -12.06
CA GLU A 177 -10.93 2.64 -13.28
C GLU A 177 -11.02 1.82 -14.57
N ASN A 178 -10.85 0.50 -14.47
CA ASN A 178 -10.88 -0.43 -15.60
C ASN A 178 -12.23 -1.13 -15.80
N LEU A 179 -13.23 -0.83 -14.96
CA LEU A 179 -14.62 -1.30 -15.05
C LEU A 179 -15.46 -0.49 -16.04
#